data_AF-A0A0F9M582-F1
#
_entry.id   AF-A0A0F9M582-F1
#
_cell.length_a   1.000
_cell.length_b   1.000
_cell.length_c   1.000
_cell.angle_alpha   90.00
_cell.angle_beta   90.00
_cell.angle_gamma   90.00
#
_symmetry.space_group_name_H-M   'P 1'
#
loop_
_entity.id
_entity.type
_entity.pdbx_description
1 polymer ?
#
loop_
_entity_poly.entity_id
_entity_poly.type
_entity_poly.pdbx_seq_one_letter_code
_entity_poly.pdbx_strand_id
1 'polypeptide(L)'
;MVDFKFEVGNKVKDLVTGFSGIIIGRTDWLTGCNTYGVKSEKLKDGLPMEAEWLDEIQLKEIGKGVKIEKKNKDLGGPQVIPQRNLKGK
;
A
#
# COMPACT_ATOMS: atom_id res chain seq x y z
N MET A 1 -11.96 -7.16 -11.94
CA MET A 1 -11.55 -6.43 -10.73
C MET A 1 -10.59 -7.37 -10.02
N VAL A 2 -9.37 -6.93 -9.69
CA VAL A 2 -8.39 -7.80 -9.06
C VAL A 2 -8.65 -7.82 -7.55
N ASP A 3 -8.92 -9.01 -7.04
CA ASP A 3 -9.20 -9.24 -5.63
C ASP A 3 -7.88 -9.46 -4.89
N PHE A 4 -7.56 -8.51 -4.02
CA PHE A 4 -6.39 -8.59 -3.15
C PHE A 4 -6.78 -9.27 -1.85
N LYS A 5 -6.07 -10.34 -1.48
CA LYS A 5 -6.32 -11.09 -0.24
C LYS A 5 -6.04 -10.29 1.03
N PHE A 6 -5.13 -9.31 0.98
CA PHE A 6 -4.73 -8.52 2.15
C PHE A 6 -4.98 -7.02 1.94
N GLU A 7 -5.27 -6.31 3.02
CA GLU A 7 -5.40 -4.84 3.01
C GLU A 7 -4.05 -4.16 3.31
N VAL A 8 -3.86 -2.96 2.74
CA VAL A 8 -2.77 -2.08 3.16
C VAL A 8 -2.96 -1.72 4.63
N GLY A 9 -1.89 -1.85 5.41
CA GLY A 9 -1.90 -1.71 6.86
C GLY A 9 -1.98 -3.03 7.62
N ASN A 10 -2.30 -4.16 6.99
CA ASN A 10 -2.29 -5.46 7.67
C ASN A 10 -0.86 -5.88 8.04
N LYS A 11 -0.74 -6.55 9.19
CA LYS A 11 0.53 -7.15 9.61
C LYS A 11 0.61 -8.57 9.08
N VAL A 12 1.65 -8.85 8.31
CA VAL A 12 1.86 -10.13 7.64
C VAL A 12 3.21 -10.73 8.00
N LYS A 13 3.30 -12.03 7.82
CA LYS A 13 4.52 -12.81 7.93
C LYS A 13 4.73 -13.59 6.64
N ASP A 14 5.94 -13.51 6.10
CA ASP A 14 6.41 -14.40 5.04
C ASP A 14 6.65 -15.80 5.60
N LEU A 15 6.05 -16.80 4.95
CA LEU A 15 6.15 -18.19 5.32
C LEU A 15 7.52 -18.80 4.95
N VAL A 16 8.24 -18.24 3.98
CA VAL A 16 9.52 -18.77 3.52
C VAL A 16 10.67 -18.32 4.42
N THR A 17 10.84 -17.00 4.60
CA THR A 17 11.95 -16.43 5.40
C THR A 17 11.61 -16.26 6.87
N GLY A 18 10.32 -16.24 7.21
CA GLY A 18 9.85 -15.88 8.54
C GLY A 18 9.83 -14.37 8.82
N PHE A 19 10.19 -13.54 7.84
CA PHE A 19 10.12 -12.08 7.93
C PHE A 19 8.69 -11.61 8.23
N SER A 20 8.55 -10.56 9.04
CA SER A 20 7.25 -10.00 9.39
C SER A 20 7.27 -8.48 9.36
N GLY A 21 6.19 -7.89 8.90
CA GLY A 21 6.07 -6.44 8.79
C GLY A 21 4.65 -6.01 8.41
N ILE A 22 4.53 -4.77 7.98
CA ILE A 22 3.26 -4.14 7.63
C ILE A 22 3.20 -3.93 6.12
N ILE A 23 2.07 -4.28 5.51
CA ILE A 23 1.81 -3.99 4.09
C ILE A 23 1.67 -2.49 3.91
N ILE A 24 2.52 -1.89 3.07
CA ILE A 24 2.48 -0.47 2.72
C ILE A 24 1.92 -0.20 1.32
N GLY A 25 1.87 -1.23 0.48
CA GLY A 25 1.43 -1.13 -0.90
C GLY A 25 1.13 -2.50 -1.49
N ARG A 26 0.41 -2.49 -2.61
CA ARG A 26 0.05 -3.68 -3.38
C ARG A 26 0.18 -3.37 -4.86
N THR A 27 0.65 -4.34 -5.62
CA THR A 27 0.88 -4.21 -7.06
C THR A 27 0.24 -5.40 -7.75
N ASP A 28 -0.57 -5.08 -8.76
CA ASP A 28 -1.11 -6.05 -9.70
C ASP A 28 -0.22 -6.03 -10.94
N TRP A 29 0.40 -7.16 -11.24
CA TRP A 29 1.33 -7.28 -12.36
C TRP A 29 0.60 -7.71 -13.63
N LEU A 30 1.17 -7.39 -14.80
CA LEU A 30 0.61 -7.78 -16.10
C LEU A 30 0.30 -9.29 -16.22
N THR A 31 1.06 -10.12 -15.51
CA THR A 31 0.91 -11.58 -15.48
C THR A 31 -0.17 -12.08 -14.50
N GLY A 32 -0.84 -11.18 -13.77
CA GLY A 32 -1.88 -11.50 -12.79
C GLY A 32 -1.37 -11.99 -11.43
N CYS A 33 -0.05 -11.89 -11.16
CA CYS A 33 0.47 -12.13 -9.81
C CYS A 33 0.29 -10.87 -8.98
N ASN A 34 -0.29 -10.99 -7.77
CA ASN A 34 -0.36 -9.89 -6.82
C ASN A 34 0.86 -9.92 -5.90
N THR A 35 1.56 -8.79 -5.80
CA THR A 35 2.63 -8.61 -4.80
C THR A 35 2.29 -7.51 -3.81
N TYR A 36 2.82 -7.66 -2.60
CA TYR A 36 2.65 -6.70 -1.52
C TYR A 36 4.01 -6.20 -1.07
N GLY A 37 4.12 -4.88 -0.94
CA GLY A 37 5.28 -4.26 -0.33
C GLY A 37 5.15 -4.32 1.18
N VAL A 38 6.02 -5.08 1.84
CA VAL A 38 6.03 -5.28 3.28
C VAL A 38 7.21 -4.52 3.89
N LYS A 39 6.93 -3.59 4.80
CA LYS A 39 7.95 -2.83 5.52
C LYS A 39 8.14 -3.37 6.93
N SER A 40 9.40 -3.53 7.33
CA SER A 40 9.75 -3.90 8.71
C SER A 40 9.32 -2.80 9.68
N GLU A 41 8.82 -3.20 10.84
CA GLU A 41 8.58 -2.29 11.97
C GLU A 41 9.88 -1.94 12.71
N LYS A 42 10.95 -2.70 12.49
CA LYS A 42 12.25 -2.50 13.13
C LYS A 42 13.13 -1.60 12.29
N LEU A 43 13.89 -0.75 12.97
CA LEU A 43 14.98 0.02 12.40
C LEU A 43 16.27 -0.80 12.45
N LYS A 44 17.11 -0.68 11.43
CA LYS A 44 18.47 -1.22 11.44
C LYS A 44 19.42 -0.04 11.59
N ASP A 45 20.19 -0.01 12.68
CA ASP A 45 21.12 1.08 13.00
C ASP A 45 20.46 2.47 13.00
N GLY A 46 19.21 2.54 13.47
CA GLY A 46 18.41 3.77 13.50
C GLY A 46 17.82 4.18 12.15
N LEU A 47 18.10 3.43 11.08
CA LEU A 47 17.58 3.70 9.74
C LEU A 47 16.40 2.77 9.40
N PRO A 48 15.39 3.28 8.68
CA PRO A 48 14.30 2.45 8.18
C PRO A 48 14.84 1.42 7.19
N MET A 49 14.37 0.19 7.32
CA MET A 49 14.65 -0.85 6.34
C MET A 49 13.80 -0.61 5.09
N GLU A 50 14.37 -0.96 3.94
CA GLU A 50 13.65 -0.99 2.66
C GLU A 50 12.48 -1.97 2.73
N ALA A 51 11.45 -1.70 1.94
CA ALA A 51 10.30 -2.59 1.83
C ALA A 51 10.62 -3.75 0.88
N GLU A 52 10.19 -4.94 1.25
CA GLU A 52 10.34 -6.15 0.45
C GLU A 52 9.04 -6.44 -0.28
N TRP A 53 9.13 -6.75 -1.59
CA TRP A 53 7.97 -7.06 -2.41
C TRP A 53 7.78 -8.56 -2.50
N LEU A 54 6.68 -9.03 -1.92
CA LEU A 54 6.42 -10.43 -1.70
C LEU A 54 5.11 -10.85 -2.37
N ASP A 55 5.10 -12.02 -3.01
CA ASP A 55 3.90 -12.62 -3.59
C ASP A 55 2.80 -12.88 -2.56
N GLU A 56 1.54 -12.84 -2.99
CA GLU A 56 0.39 -13.07 -2.12
C GLU A 56 0.40 -14.45 -1.44
N ILE A 57 0.85 -15.49 -2.17
CA ILE A 57 0.80 -16.88 -1.71
C ILE A 57 1.76 -17.19 -0.55
N GLN A 58 2.85 -16.43 -0.44
CA GLN A 58 3.86 -16.63 0.61
C GLN A 58 3.54 -15.86 1.89
N LEU A 59 2.54 -14.97 1.86
CA LEU A 59 2.17 -14.16 3.00
C LEU A 59 1.06 -14.81 3.83
N LYS A 60 1.19 -14.67 5.14
CA LYS A 60 0.16 -15.01 6.13
C LYS A 60 -0.15 -13.80 7.00
N GLU A 61 -1.43 -13.45 7.12
CA GLU A 61 -1.85 -12.42 8.07
C GLU A 61 -1.65 -12.91 9.51
N ILE A 62 -0.99 -12.07 10.31
CA ILE A 62 -0.71 -12.35 11.72
C ILE A 62 -1.34 -11.31 12.66
N GLY A 63 -2.04 -10.31 12.12
CA GLY A 63 -2.85 -9.39 12.91
C GLY A 63 -3.20 -8.08 12.19
N LYS A 64 -4.06 -7.28 12.84
CA LYS A 64 -4.34 -5.90 12.43
C LYS A 64 -3.10 -5.06 12.71
N GLY A 65 -2.47 -4.54 11.66
CA GLY A 65 -1.34 -3.63 11.77
C GLY A 65 -1.80 -2.19 11.96
N VAL A 66 -1.25 -1.27 11.16
CA VAL A 66 -1.52 0.16 11.27
C VAL A 66 -2.60 0.57 10.28
N LYS A 67 -3.70 1.16 10.77
CA LYS A 67 -4.69 1.85 9.94
C LYS A 67 -4.57 3.35 10.15
N ILE A 68 -4.25 4.09 9.09
CA ILE A 68 -4.23 5.55 9.12
C ILE A 68 -5.59 6.03 8.61
N GLU A 69 -6.25 6.89 9.40
CA GLU A 69 -7.46 7.56 8.93
C GLU A 69 -7.14 8.48 7.77
N LYS A 70 -7.87 8.34 6.66
CA LYS A 70 -7.74 9.22 5.50
C LYS A 70 -8.17 10.63 5.91
N LYS A 71 -7.22 11.52 6.18
CA LYS A 71 -7.50 12.96 6.24
C LYS A 71 -7.73 13.44 4.81
N ASN A 72 -8.94 13.91 4.49
CA ASN A 72 -9.16 14.68 3.28
C ASN A 72 -8.23 15.89 3.33
N LYS A 73 -7.25 15.91 2.44
CA LYS A 73 -6.36 17.03 2.24
C LYS A 73 -6.29 17.27 0.75
N ASP A 74 -6.73 18.46 0.38
CA ASP A 74 -6.53 19.12 -0.90
C ASP A 74 -5.23 18.63 -1.53
N LEU A 75 -5.35 17.72 -2.51
CA LEU A 75 -4.22 17.17 -3.24
C LEU A 75 -3.53 18.33 -3.96
N GLY A 76 -2.19 18.32 -4.04
CA GLY A 76 -1.36 19.46 -4.47
C GLY A 76 -1.52 19.95 -5.93
N GLY A 77 -2.64 19.67 -6.59
CA GLY A 77 -3.06 20.31 -7.82
C GLY A 77 -3.95 21.53 -7.58
N PRO A 78 -4.20 22.35 -8.62
CA PRO A 78 -5.12 23.47 -8.56
C PRO A 78 -6.53 22.97 -8.16
N GLN A 79 -7.03 23.41 -7.00
CA GLN A 79 -8.35 23.05 -6.50
C GLN A 79 -9.50 23.67 -7.32
N VAL A 80 -9.20 24.73 -8.06
CA VAL A 80 -10.17 25.46 -8.87
C VAL A 80 -10.11 24.94 -10.30
N ILE A 81 -11.11 24.15 -10.68
CA ILE A 81 -11.37 23.80 -12.07
C ILE A 81 -11.84 25.10 -12.75
N PRO A 82 -11.14 25.66 -13.75
CA PRO A 82 -11.62 26.84 -14.45
C PRO A 82 -12.95 26.50 -15.13
N GLN A 83 -14.03 27.18 -14.74
CA GLN A 83 -15.33 27.01 -15.39
C GLN A 83 -15.26 27.61 -16.79
N ARG A 84 -15.40 26.77 -17.81
CA ARG A 84 -15.58 27.24 -19.19
C ARG A 84 -16.94 27.94 -19.25
N ASN A 85 -16.93 29.27 -19.25
CA ASN A 85 -18.14 30.06 -19.50
C ASN A 85 -18.67 29.74 -20.90
N LEU A 86 -19.68 28.87 -20.98
CA LEU A 86 -20.46 28.61 -22.20
C LEU A 86 -21.44 29.75 -22.50
N LYS A 87 -21.02 31.02 -22.34
CA LYS A 87 -21.80 32.16 -22.83
C LYS A 87 -21.36 32.50 -24.25
N GLY A 88 -21.76 31.62 -25.16
CA GLY A 88 -21.94 31.96 -26.57
C GLY A 88 -23.44 32.09 -26.85
N LYS A 89 -23.94 33.33 -26.85
CA LYS A 89 -24.97 33.85 -27.75
C LYS A 89 -25.10 35.35 -27.53
#